data_AF-A0A8D0EP69-F1
#
_entry.id   AF-A0A8D0EP69-F1
#
_cell.length_a   1.000
_cell.length_b   1.000
_cell.length_c   1.000
_cell.angle_alpha   90.00
_cell.angle_beta   90.00
_cell.angle_gamma   90.00
#
_symmetry.space_group_name_H-M   'P 1'
#
loop_
_entity.id
_entity.type
_entity.pdbx_description
1 polymer ?
#
loop_
_entity_poly.entity_id
_entity_poly.type
_entity_poly.pdbx_seq_one_letter_code
_entity_poly.pdbx_strand_id
1 'polypeptide(L)' 'MAAGYQYRPNGGGAALPDPAFLWNVFQRVDKDRSGIISDNELQQALSNGKSINEQ' A
#
# COMPACT_ATOMS: atom_id res chain seq x y z
N MET A 1 21.34 -34.09 3.21
CA MET A 1 20.63 -33.38 2.13
C MET A 1 19.38 -32.76 2.73
N ALA A 2 19.38 -31.46 3.02
CA ALA A 2 18.26 -30.78 3.68
C ALA A 2 17.28 -30.25 2.62
N ALA A 3 16.04 -30.72 2.66
CA ALA A 3 14.97 -30.30 1.77
C ALA A 3 14.58 -28.85 2.08
N GLY A 4 14.71 -27.96 1.09
CA GLY A 4 14.28 -26.57 1.21
C GLY A 4 12.76 -26.47 1.35
N TYR A 5 12.30 -25.67 2.31
CA TYR A 5 10.91 -25.29 2.45
C TYR A 5 10.51 -24.36 1.30
N GLN A 6 10.05 -24.93 0.18
CA GLN A 6 9.35 -24.16 -0.85
C GLN A 6 7.95 -23.82 -0.33
N TYR A 7 7.79 -22.60 0.20
CA TYR A 7 6.48 -22.00 0.39
C TYR A 7 5.87 -21.75 -1.00
N ARG A 8 4.88 -22.57 -1.37
CA ARG A 8 4.01 -22.36 -2.53
C ARG A 8 2.61 -22.07 -1.99
N PRO A 9 2.13 -20.81 -2.00
CA PRO A 9 0.74 -20.55 -1.69
C PRO A 9 -0.10 -20.88 -2.94
N ASN A 10 -0.90 -21.95 -2.83
CA ASN A 10 -1.97 -22.27 -3.76
C ASN A 10 -3.32 -22.03 -3.07
N GLY A 11 -4.21 -21.27 -3.72
CA GLY A 11 -5.66 -21.44 -3.62
C GLY A 11 -6.42 -20.66 -2.53
N GLY A 12 -7.25 -19.71 -2.95
CA GLY A 12 -8.61 -19.57 -2.42
C GLY A 12 -8.89 -18.58 -1.28
N GLY A 13 -7.89 -17.97 -0.65
CA GLY A 13 -8.08 -16.78 0.20
C GLY A 13 -7.85 -15.52 -0.63
N ALA A 14 -8.63 -14.46 -0.44
CA ALA A 14 -8.45 -13.19 -1.15
C ALA A 14 -6.96 -12.89 -1.31
N ALA A 15 -6.46 -12.92 -2.55
CA ALA A 15 -5.05 -12.74 -2.82
C ALA A 15 -4.64 -11.44 -2.15
N LEU A 16 -3.73 -11.53 -1.17
CA LEU A 16 -3.24 -10.34 -0.49
C LEU A 16 -2.78 -9.36 -1.58
N PRO A 17 -3.24 -8.10 -1.54
CA PRO A 17 -2.85 -7.13 -2.54
C PRO A 17 -1.33 -7.10 -2.63
N ASP A 18 -0.84 -6.96 -3.86
CA ASP A 18 0.58 -6.97 -4.15
C ASP A 18 1.32 -5.99 -3.21
N PRO A 19 2.40 -6.42 -2.52
CA PRO A 19 3.10 -5.57 -1.57
C PRO A 19 3.63 -4.27 -2.19
N ALA A 20 4.02 -4.29 -3.47
CA ALA A 20 4.47 -3.08 -4.16
C ALA A 20 3.28 -2.14 -4.45
N PHE A 21 2.09 -2.67 -4.73
CA PHE A 21 0.88 -1.86 -4.79
C PHE A 21 0.58 -1.16 -3.45
N LEU A 22 0.60 -1.90 -2.34
CA LEU A 22 0.37 -1.33 -1.00
C LEU A 22 1.40 -0.25 -0.66
N TRP A 23 2.67 -0.50 -0.99
CA TRP A 23 3.74 0.47 -0.79
C TRP A 23 3.53 1.74 -1.62
N ASN A 24 3.13 1.61 -2.90
CA ASN A 24 2.82 2.77 -3.73
C ASN A 24 1.64 3.59 -3.19
N VAL A 25 0.62 2.93 -2.64
CA VAL A 25 -0.50 3.63 -1.97
C VAL A 25 0.02 4.37 -0.75
N PHE A 26 0.81 3.71 0.10
CA PHE A 26 1.41 4.30 1.29
C PHE A 26 2.23 5.55 0.95
N GLN A 27 3.13 5.47 -0.02
CA GLN A 27 3.97 6.61 -0.45
C GLN A 27 3.19 7.80 -1.02
N ARG A 28 1.95 7.60 -1.48
CA ARG A 28 1.09 8.70 -1.93
C ARG A 28 0.44 9.46 -0.77
N VAL A 29 0.22 8.77 0.35
CA VAL A 29 -0.45 9.28 1.55
C VAL A 29 0.57 9.90 2.51
N ASP A 30 1.71 9.23 2.75
CA ASP A 30 2.85 9.72 3.53
C ASP A 30 3.59 10.80 2.72
N LYS A 31 3.15 12.06 2.87
CA LYS A 31 3.63 13.21 2.09
C LYS A 31 4.98 13.69 2.58
N ASP A 32 5.19 13.63 3.89
CA ASP A 32 6.43 14.10 4.52
C ASP A 32 7.53 13.03 4.53
N ARG A 33 7.20 11.79 4.14
CA ARG A 33 8.12 10.63 4.10
C ARG A 33 8.63 10.26 5.48
N SER A 34 7.84 10.48 6.51
CA SER A 34 8.16 10.09 7.89
C SER A 34 8.13 8.57 8.09
N GLY A 35 7.47 7.83 7.19
CA GLY A 35 7.25 6.40 7.32
C GLY A 35 6.03 6.06 8.19
N ILE A 36 5.22 7.05 8.59
CA ILE A 36 3.98 6.89 9.35
C ILE A 36 2.94 7.85 8.76
N ILE A 37 1.68 7.43 8.66
CA ILE A 37 0.60 8.34 8.21
C ILE A 37 0.05 9.09 9.43
N SER A 38 0.21 10.41 9.44
CA SER A 38 -0.39 11.31 10.43
C SER A 38 -1.89 11.53 10.21
N ASP A 39 -2.59 12.05 11.21
CA ASP A 39 -4.02 12.41 11.09
C ASP A 39 -4.27 13.44 9.99
N ASN A 40 -3.34 14.38 9.81
CA ASN A 40 -3.43 15.44 8.80
C ASN A 40 -3.25 14.88 7.39
N GLU A 41 -2.33 13.93 7.20
CA GLU A 41 -2.13 13.26 5.91
C GLU A 41 -3.30 12.36 5.54
N LEU A 42 -3.85 11.63 6.52
CA LEU A 42 -5.04 10.82 6.31
C LEU A 42 -6.23 11.70 5.92
N GLN A 43 -6.44 12.82 6.63
CA GLN A 43 -7.49 13.78 6.29
C GLN A 43 -7.35 14.28 4.86
N GLN A 44 -6.15 14.71 4.45
CA GLN A 44 -5.90 15.14 3.08
C GLN A 44 -6.15 14.02 2.05
N ALA A 45 -5.68 12.80 2.30
CA ALA A 45 -5.89 11.67 1.38
C ALA A 45 -7.36 11.31 1.20
N LEU A 46 -8.18 11.45 2.24
CA LEU A 46 -9.63 11.21 2.20
C LEU A 46 -10.39 12.39 1.60
N SER A 47 -9.96 13.62 1.87
CA SER A 47 -10.52 14.84 1.27
C SER A 47 -10.25 14.94 -0.23
N ASN A 48 -9.20 14.29 -0.73
CA ASN A 48 -8.75 14.35 -2.13
C ASN A 48 -9.33 13.27 -3.06
N GLY A 49 -10.46 12.63 -2.73
CA GLY A 49 -11.21 11.79 -3.68
C GLY A 49 -11.72 12.52 -4.94
N LYS A 50 -11.54 13.85 -5.02
CA LYS A 50 -11.91 14.70 -6.16
C LYS A 50 -10.85 15.78 -6.44
N SER A 51 -9.72 15.37 -7.00
CA SER A 51 -8.88 16.29 -7.78
C SER A 51 -8.43 15.59 -9.05
N ILE A 52 -9.40 15.41 -9.96
CA ILE A 52 -9.08 15.43 -11.38
C ILE A 52 -8.81 16.89 -11.75
N ASN A 53 -7.64 17.15 -12.32
CA ASN A 53 -7.17 18.43 -12.90
C ASN A 53 -6.72 19.45 -11.82
N GLU A 54 -5.61 20.18 -11.92
CA GLU A 54 -5.04 20.82 -13.12
C GLU A 54 -3.48 20.87 -13.08
N GLN A 55 -2.88 20.26 -14.11
CA GLN A 55 -1.72 20.81 -14.85
C GLN A 55 -2.18 20.99 -16.29
#